data_AF-A0A246FK01-F1
#
_entry.id   AF-A0A246FK01-F1
#
_cell.length_a   1.000
_cell.length_b   1.000
_cell.length_c   1.000
_cell.angle_alpha   90.00
_cell.angle_beta   90.00
_cell.angle_gamma   90.00
#
_symmetry.space_group_name_H-M   'P 1'
#
loop_
_entity.id
_entity.type
_entity.pdbx_description
1 polymer ?
#
loop_
_entity_poly.entity_id
_entity_poly.type
_entity_poly.pdbx_seq_one_letter_code
_entity_poly.pdbx_strand_id
1 'polypeptide(L)'
;MVPLSGAVILAELTPKLTPYKEKSPQQVAEGFLSGRARKKQKAEEKGEVYMHGRRALAPELVNEIRQLQSDGLSVRKISAAINVPVGTVHKYMVAKN
;
A
#
# COMPACT_ATOMS: atom_id res chain seq x y z
N MET A 1 52.71 -43.84 19.02
CA MET A 1 52.61 -42.40 18.73
C MET A 1 51.56 -42.22 17.64
N VAL A 2 50.40 -41.68 17.98
CA VAL A 2 49.31 -41.37 17.04
C VAL A 2 49.35 -39.86 16.80
N PRO A 3 49.42 -39.35 15.55
CA PRO A 3 49.36 -37.92 15.33
C PRO A 3 47.93 -37.42 15.54
N LEU A 4 47.83 -36.34 16.31
CA LEU A 4 46.64 -35.53 16.52
C LEU A 4 46.15 -34.96 15.17
N SER A 5 45.17 -35.59 14.55
CA SER A 5 44.41 -35.00 13.43
C SER A 5 42.97 -34.76 13.90
N GLY A 6 42.84 -33.82 14.84
CA GLY A 6 41.57 -33.43 15.46
C GLY A 6 41.21 -31.96 15.21
N ALA A 7 41.72 -31.38 14.12
CA ALA A 7 41.41 -30.00 13.78
C ALA A 7 41.09 -29.94 12.28
N VAL A 8 40.15 -29.06 11.94
CA VAL A 8 39.75 -28.70 10.57
C VAL A 8 38.67 -29.60 9.94
N ILE A 9 37.43 -29.59 10.45
CA ILE A 9 36.22 -29.41 9.60
C ILE A 9 35.13 -28.72 10.45
N LEU A 10 35.21 -27.40 10.63
CA LEU A 10 34.14 -26.61 11.25
C LEU A 10 34.06 -25.19 10.65
N ALA A 11 34.40 -25.03 9.36
CA ALA A 11 34.59 -23.71 8.76
C ALA A 11 33.57 -23.30 7.69
N GLU A 12 32.60 -24.13 7.29
CA GLU A 12 31.80 -23.83 6.09
C GLU A 12 30.28 -23.95 6.25
N LEU A 13 29.71 -23.51 7.38
CA LEU A 13 28.24 -23.41 7.51
C LEU A 13 27.73 -22.06 8.03
N THR A 14 28.57 -21.02 8.09
CA THR A 14 28.05 -19.67 8.31
C THR A 14 27.58 -19.08 6.98
N PRO A 15 26.27 -18.84 6.76
CA PRO A 15 25.88 -17.98 5.65
C PRO A 15 26.60 -16.65 5.85
N LYS A 16 27.36 -16.21 4.85
CA LYS A 16 27.98 -14.88 4.84
C LYS A 16 26.87 -13.85 5.01
N LEU A 17 26.60 -13.41 6.23
CA LEU A 17 25.79 -12.22 6.48
C LEU A 17 26.58 -11.07 5.87
N THR A 18 26.18 -10.65 4.67
CA THR A 18 26.69 -9.39 4.12
C THR A 18 26.34 -8.29 5.12
N PRO A 19 27.29 -7.46 5.57
CA PRO A 19 27.00 -6.42 6.54
C PRO A 19 25.90 -5.51 5.98
N TYR A 20 24.89 -5.21 6.80
CA TYR A 20 23.85 -4.27 6.43
C TYR A 20 24.50 -2.92 6.16
N LYS A 21 24.53 -2.50 4.89
CA LYS A 21 25.17 -1.25 4.49
C LYS A 21 24.26 -0.11 4.94
N GLU A 22 24.61 0.52 6.06
CA GLU A 22 23.88 1.67 6.58
C GLU A 22 23.85 2.77 5.52
N LYS A 23 22.64 3.13 5.09
CA LYS A 23 22.41 4.23 4.14
C LYS A 23 22.18 5.50 4.95
N SER A 24 22.75 6.60 4.50
CA SER A 24 22.43 7.89 5.10
C SER A 24 20.95 8.24 4.88
N PRO A 25 20.32 9.05 5.75
CA PRO A 25 18.95 9.51 5.54
C PRO A 25 18.73 10.17 4.16
N GLN A 26 19.75 10.86 3.64
CA GLN A 26 19.72 11.48 2.31
C GLN A 26 19.62 10.43 1.20
N GLN A 27 20.45 9.39 1.26
CA GLN A 27 20.43 8.28 0.28
C GLN A 27 19.09 7.52 0.31
N VAL A 28 18.50 7.39 1.49
CA VAL A 28 17.17 6.79 1.66
C VAL A 28 16.10 7.65 0.99
N ALA A 29 16.10 8.95 1.24
CA ALA A 29 15.16 9.90 0.63
C ALA A 29 15.27 9.93 -0.91
N GLU A 30 16.48 9.97 -1.44
CA GLU A 30 16.75 9.91 -2.89
C GLU A 30 16.24 8.60 -3.51
N GLY A 31 16.42 7.48 -2.81
CA GLY A 31 15.88 6.18 -3.20
C GLY A 31 14.34 6.17 -3.27
N PHE A 32 13.67 6.81 -2.31
CA PHE A 32 12.22 6.94 -2.29
C PHE A 32 11.71 7.82 -3.45
N LEU A 33 12.33 8.98 -3.68
CA LEU A 33 11.95 9.90 -4.75
C LEU A 33 12.12 9.26 -6.14
N SER A 34 13.28 8.66 -6.39
CA SER A 34 13.56 7.96 -7.64
C SER A 34 12.63 6.76 -7.84
N GLY A 35 12.34 6.00 -6.79
CA GLY A 35 11.35 4.92 -6.82
C GLY A 35 9.94 5.41 -7.14
N ARG A 36 9.52 6.54 -6.58
CA ARG A 36 8.21 7.15 -6.87
C ARG A 36 8.12 7.63 -8.32
N ALA A 37 9.17 8.26 -8.85
CA ALA A 37 9.24 8.71 -10.24
C ALA A 37 9.11 7.54 -11.22
N ARG A 38 9.83 6.45 -10.99
CA ARG A 38 9.73 5.22 -11.81
C ARG A 38 8.32 4.63 -11.80
N LYS A 39 7.67 4.59 -10.64
CA LYS A 39 6.28 4.09 -10.54
C LYS A 39 5.29 5.00 -11.27
N LYS A 40 5.53 6.31 -11.26
CA LYS A 40 4.71 7.27 -12.00
C LYS A 40 4.85 7.06 -13.51
N GLN A 41 6.08 6.98 -14.02
CA GLN A 41 6.36 6.70 -15.43
C GLN A 41 5.72 5.39 -15.91
N LYS A 42 5.83 4.32 -15.12
CA LYS A 42 5.19 3.03 -15.46
C LYS A 42 3.67 3.08 -15.50
N ALA A 43 3.04 3.95 -14.71
CA ALA A 43 1.59 4.14 -14.78
C ALA A 43 1.22 4.92 -16.05
N GLU A 44 1.97 5.98 -16.36
CA GLU A 44 1.82 6.77 -17.59
C GLU A 44 1.99 5.91 -18.85
N GLU A 45 3.01 5.04 -18.90
CA GLU A 45 3.24 4.08 -20.00
C GLU A 45 2.04 3.13 -20.21
N LYS A 46 1.32 2.78 -19.15
CA LYS A 46 0.14 1.92 -19.20
C LYS A 46 -1.16 2.69 -19.48
N GLY A 47 -1.10 4.02 -19.61
CA GLY A 47 -2.28 4.88 -19.68
C GLY A 47 -3.08 4.94 -18.38
N GLU A 48 -2.49 4.51 -17.25
CA GLU A 48 -3.13 4.54 -15.94
C GLU A 48 -2.73 5.78 -15.15
N VAL A 49 -3.64 6.32 -14.35
CA VAL A 49 -3.34 7.43 -13.43
C VAL A 49 -2.57 6.88 -12.23
N TYR A 50 -1.33 7.34 -12.03
CA TYR A 50 -0.57 7.04 -10.82
C TYR A 50 -1.27 7.64 -9.60
N MET A 51 -1.97 6.80 -8.83
CA MET A 51 -2.59 7.19 -7.57
C MET A 51 -1.83 6.64 -6.38
N HIS A 52 -1.59 7.51 -5.39
CA HIS A 52 -1.05 7.10 -4.10
C HIS A 52 -2.20 6.93 -3.10
N GLY A 53 -2.12 5.90 -2.25
CA GLY A 53 -3.12 5.62 -1.23
C GLY A 53 -4.30 4.78 -1.72
N ARG A 54 -5.37 4.73 -0.90
CA ARG A 54 -6.57 3.94 -1.17
C ARG A 54 -7.40 4.58 -2.27
N ARG A 55 -7.84 3.79 -3.24
CA ARG A 55 -8.74 4.26 -4.31
C ARG A 55 -10.07 4.74 -3.73
N ALA A 56 -10.63 5.77 -4.36
CA ALA A 56 -11.98 6.21 -4.06
C ALA A 56 -13.01 5.12 -4.39
N LEU A 57 -14.21 5.21 -3.80
CA LEU A 57 -15.36 4.43 -4.23
C LEU A 57 -15.67 4.68 -5.71
N ALA A 58 -16.18 3.65 -6.37
CA ALA A 58 -16.65 3.77 -7.74
C ALA A 58 -17.71 4.87 -7.85
N PRO A 59 -17.71 5.68 -8.92
CA PRO A 59 -18.64 6.79 -9.08
C PRO A 59 -20.11 6.34 -9.06
N GLU A 60 -20.40 5.14 -9.56
CA GLU A 60 -21.73 4.52 -9.53
C GLU A 60 -22.26 4.37 -8.10
N LEU A 61 -21.45 3.82 -7.19
CA LEU A 61 -21.81 3.67 -5.78
C LEU A 61 -21.97 5.01 -5.07
N VAL A 62 -21.19 6.02 -5.46
CA VAL A 62 -21.34 7.39 -4.93
C VAL A 62 -22.68 7.98 -5.38
N ASN A 63 -23.09 7.75 -6.62
CA ASN A 63 -24.38 8.20 -7.13
C ASN A 63 -25.54 7.48 -6.44
N GLU A 64 -25.42 6.17 -6.22
CA GLU A 64 -26.41 5.38 -5.49
C GLU A 64 -26.58 5.85 -4.04
N ILE A 65 -25.47 6.11 -3.33
CA ILE A 65 -25.50 6.71 -1.97
C ILE A 65 -26.29 8.04 -1.98
N ARG A 66 -26.08 8.88 -3.00
CA ARG A 66 -26.77 10.17 -3.13
C ARG A 66 -28.25 10.02 -3.46
N GLN A 67 -28.60 9.08 -4.33
CA GLN A 67 -30.01 8.78 -4.64
C GLN A 67 -30.75 8.31 -3.40
N LEU A 68 -30.21 7.32 -2.67
CA LEU A 68 -30.85 6.84 -1.45
C LEU A 68 -30.91 7.91 -0.35
N GLN A 69 -29.95 8.84 -0.31
CA GLN A 69 -30.04 10.01 0.56
C GLN A 69 -31.19 10.94 0.16
N SER A 70 -31.36 11.21 -1.13
CA SER A 70 -32.48 12.01 -1.65
C SER A 70 -33.83 11.37 -1.37
N ASP A 71 -33.90 10.03 -1.33
CA ASP A 71 -35.08 9.27 -0.94
C ASP A 71 -35.34 9.29 0.59
N GLY A 72 -34.49 9.96 1.36
CA GLY A 72 -34.64 10.12 2.82
C GLY A 72 -34.23 8.90 3.63
N LEU A 73 -33.48 7.94 3.06
CA LEU A 73 -33.00 6.79 3.82
C LEU A 73 -31.96 7.21 4.85
N SER A 74 -31.99 6.55 6.01
CA SER A 74 -30.98 6.74 7.04
C SER A 74 -29.65 6.11 6.65
N VAL A 75 -28.54 6.68 7.14
CA VAL A 75 -27.17 6.24 6.83
C VAL A 75 -26.96 4.74 7.08
N ARG A 76 -27.57 4.17 8.13
CA ARG A 76 -27.49 2.73 8.42
C ARG A 76 -28.20 1.88 7.36
N LYS A 77 -29.34 2.34 6.84
CA LYS A 77 -30.08 1.65 5.78
C LYS A 77 -29.32 1.71 4.45
N ILE A 78 -28.75 2.87 4.12
CA ILE A 78 -27.88 3.05 2.93
C ILE A 78 -26.66 2.13 3.00
N SER A 79 -26.00 2.09 4.17
CA SER A 79 -24.86 1.22 4.42
C SER A 79 -25.18 -0.26 4.20
N ALA A 80 -26.34 -0.72 4.68
CA ALA A 80 -26.79 -2.10 4.49
C ALA A 80 -27.18 -2.41 3.04
N ALA A 81 -27.80 -1.45 2.33
CA ALA A 81 -28.23 -1.63 0.94
C ALA A 81 -27.05 -1.77 -0.02
N ILE A 82 -26.02 -0.94 0.16
CA ILE A 82 -24.88 -0.85 -0.77
C ILE A 82 -23.67 -1.68 -0.25
N ASN A 83 -23.79 -2.28 0.94
CA ASN A 83 -22.72 -3.01 1.62
C ASN A 83 -21.43 -2.18 1.79
N VAL A 84 -21.59 -0.90 2.13
CA VAL A 84 -20.49 0.06 2.35
C VAL A 84 -20.48 0.46 3.82
N PRO A 85 -19.32 0.50 4.52
CA PRO A 85 -19.28 0.89 5.92
C PRO A 85 -19.88 2.27 6.18
N VAL A 86 -20.59 2.42 7.30
CA VAL A 86 -21.29 3.67 7.70
C VAL A 86 -20.38 4.89 7.64
N GLY A 87 -19.14 4.80 8.12
CA GLY A 87 -18.19 5.91 8.08
C GLY A 87 -17.80 6.32 6.65
N THR A 88 -17.77 5.37 5.73
CA THR A 88 -17.56 5.64 4.31
C THR A 88 -18.77 6.32 3.70
N VAL A 89 -19.99 5.82 3.96
CA VAL A 89 -21.23 6.47 3.50
C VAL A 89 -21.29 7.92 4.00
N HIS A 90 -21.04 8.15 5.28
CA HIS A 90 -21.04 9.49 5.88
C HIS A 90 -20.04 10.43 5.21
N LYS A 91 -18.82 9.95 4.89
CA LYS A 91 -17.81 10.74 4.17
C LYS A 91 -18.34 11.25 2.82
N TYR A 92 -19.05 10.41 2.07
CA TYR A 92 -19.57 10.77 0.74
C TYR A 92 -20.88 11.58 0.78
N MET A 93 -21.60 11.57 1.91
CA MET A 93 -22.77 12.44 2.13
C MET A 93 -22.38 13.86 2.56
N VAL A 94 -21.35 14.00 3.40
CA VAL A 94 -20.88 15.31 3.92
C VAL A 94 -20.01 16.06 2.92
N ALA A 95 -19.30 15.36 2.05
CA ALA A 95 -18.60 15.94 0.91
C ALA A 95 -19.61 16.42 -0.17
N LYS A 96 -20.44 17.38 0.20
CA LYS A 96 -21.30 18.16 -0.68
C LYS A 96 -20.39 19.19 -1.36
N ASN A 97 -20.21 19.07 -2.67
CA ASN A 97 -19.68 20.17 -3.49
C ASN A 97 -20.73 21.28 -3.56
#